data_AF-A0A395D5R7-F1
#
_entry.id   AF-A0A395D5R7-F1
#
_cell.length_a   1.000
_cell.length_b   1.000
_cell.length_c   1.000
_cell.angle_alpha   90.00
_cell.angle_beta   90.00
_cell.angle_gamma   90.00
#
_symmetry.space_group_name_H-M   'P 1'
#
loop_
_entity.id
_entity.type
_entity.pdbx_description
1 polymer ?
#
loop_
_entity_poly.entity_id
_entity_poly.type
_entity_poly.pdbx_seq_one_letter_code
_entity_poly.pdbx_strand_id
1 'polypeptide(L)'
;MDIRMDLAAGAVFALHGAATDEIERMKRDPEMGPIIRGKWDFFQDTYSAASGEYCAALYMNMAGLVRLSGPGGNYRGALLTFWGPNIPQPKNVRWISVTLRQVVNNDPKNSSTQTVRAYNYTETRVSGLGVIALAVPSADALLNNISDHQDFKLEVDGQEVQAIGFHSGLSARGKLRQCIAKRKS
;
A
#
# COMPACT_ATOMS: atom_id res chain seq x y z
N MET A 1 21.90 -42.15 12.68
CA MET A 1 21.60 -40.87 12.02
C MET A 1 21.80 -41.07 10.53
N ASP A 2 20.83 -40.63 9.73
CA ASP A 2 20.79 -40.85 8.28
C ASP A 2 21.56 -39.74 7.55
N ILE A 3 22.64 -40.10 6.88
CA ILE A 3 23.57 -39.20 6.18
C ILE A 3 22.83 -38.33 5.13
N ARG A 4 21.73 -38.85 4.55
CA ARG A 4 20.93 -38.10 3.57
C ARG A 4 20.17 -36.93 4.22
N MET A 5 19.72 -37.11 5.45
CA MET A 5 19.02 -36.08 6.22
C MET A 5 19.97 -34.95 6.62
N ASP A 6 21.21 -35.27 7.00
CA ASP A 6 22.22 -34.28 7.40
C ASP A 6 22.67 -33.38 6.22
N LEU A 7 22.85 -33.96 5.03
CA LEU A 7 23.16 -33.21 3.80
C LEU A 7 22.00 -32.30 3.36
N ALA A 8 20.77 -32.81 3.41
CA ALA A 8 19.58 -32.02 3.08
C ALA A 8 19.39 -30.85 4.05
N ALA A 9 19.54 -31.09 5.36
CA ALA A 9 19.50 -30.05 6.38
C ALA A 9 20.60 -29.00 6.17
N GLY A 10 21.83 -29.41 5.87
CA GLY A 10 22.94 -28.50 5.57
C GLY A 10 22.67 -27.59 4.38
N ALA A 11 22.14 -28.14 3.27
CA ALA A 11 21.76 -27.35 2.10
C ALA A 11 20.62 -26.36 2.42
N VAL A 12 19.62 -26.78 3.18
CA VAL A 12 18.52 -25.91 3.62
C VAL A 12 19.04 -24.77 4.48
N PHE A 13 19.90 -25.02 5.47
CA PHE A 13 20.47 -23.96 6.30
C PHE A 13 21.39 -23.02 5.53
N ALA A 14 22.18 -23.53 4.57
CA ALA A 14 23.01 -22.70 3.71
C ALA A 14 22.16 -21.75 2.83
N LEU A 15 21.05 -22.25 2.27
CA LEU A 15 20.09 -21.43 1.52
C LEU A 15 19.43 -20.37 2.40
N HIS A 16 19.02 -20.73 3.62
CA HIS A 16 18.47 -19.76 4.59
C HIS A 16 19.51 -18.70 5.00
N GLY A 17 20.76 -19.11 5.24
CA GLY A 17 21.86 -18.21 5.56
C GLY A 17 22.11 -17.21 4.44
N ALA A 18 22.27 -17.70 3.20
CA ALA A 18 22.47 -16.85 2.03
C ALA A 18 21.31 -15.87 1.78
N ALA A 19 20.06 -16.33 1.91
CA ALA A 19 18.88 -15.46 1.80
C ALA A 19 18.86 -14.38 2.89
N THR A 20 19.29 -14.72 4.12
CA THR A 20 19.37 -13.76 5.23
C THR A 20 20.44 -12.70 4.96
N ASP A 21 21.63 -13.10 4.52
CA ASP A 21 22.71 -12.18 4.17
C ASP A 21 22.31 -11.22 3.04
N GLU A 22 21.58 -11.73 2.05
CA GLU A 22 21.07 -10.92 0.96
C GLU A 22 20.04 -9.90 1.43
N ILE A 23 19.09 -10.31 2.28
CA ILE A 23 18.12 -9.40 2.91
C ILE A 23 18.84 -8.33 3.73
N GLU A 24 19.83 -8.70 4.53
CA GLU A 24 20.60 -7.75 5.34
C GLU A 24 21.43 -6.79 4.48
N ARG A 25 21.99 -7.27 3.36
CA ARG A 25 22.64 -6.41 2.36
C ARG A 25 21.63 -5.41 1.78
N MET A 26 20.47 -5.87 1.34
CA MET A 26 19.45 -4.99 0.77
C MET A 26 18.89 -4.00 1.82
N LYS A 27 18.80 -4.39 3.11
CA LYS A 27 18.40 -3.46 4.19
C LYS A 27 19.40 -2.31 4.36
N ARG A 28 20.69 -2.55 4.12
CA ARG A 28 21.75 -1.54 4.21
C ARG A 28 21.89 -0.70 2.93
N ASP A 29 21.29 -1.15 1.83
CA ASP A 29 21.29 -0.40 0.58
C ASP A 29 20.51 0.92 0.73
N PRO A 30 21.05 2.06 0.23
CA PRO A 30 20.39 3.37 0.38
C PRO A 30 19.03 3.47 -0.33
N GLU A 31 18.83 2.75 -1.43
CA GLU A 31 17.60 2.78 -2.22
C GLU A 31 16.60 1.74 -1.71
N MET A 32 17.06 0.49 -1.53
CA MET A 32 16.20 -0.63 -1.14
C MET A 32 15.93 -0.70 0.35
N GLY A 33 16.87 -0.27 1.19
CA GLY A 33 16.76 -0.35 2.64
C GLY A 33 15.52 0.33 3.21
N PRO A 34 15.20 1.57 2.81
CA PRO A 34 13.95 2.22 3.19
C PRO A 34 12.70 1.44 2.77
N ILE A 35 12.67 0.87 1.56
CA ILE A 35 11.52 0.10 1.06
C ILE A 35 11.36 -1.19 1.87
N ILE A 36 12.45 -1.92 2.15
CA ILE A 36 12.39 -3.16 2.94
C ILE A 36 11.86 -2.90 4.35
N ARG A 37 12.24 -1.79 4.96
CA ARG A 37 11.73 -1.39 6.28
C ARG A 37 10.31 -0.83 6.23
N GLY A 38 9.81 -0.49 5.05
CA GLY A 38 8.60 0.31 4.89
C GLY A 38 8.91 1.81 4.92
N LYS A 39 8.50 2.51 3.86
CA LYS A 39 8.77 3.94 3.69
C LYS A 39 7.49 4.69 3.34
N TRP A 40 7.36 5.89 3.93
CA TRP A 40 6.41 6.89 3.48
C TRP A 40 7.08 7.98 2.63
N ASP A 41 6.44 8.32 1.51
CA ASP A 41 6.71 9.52 0.71
C ASP A 41 5.49 10.45 0.69
N PHE A 42 5.74 11.76 0.70
CA PHE A 42 4.72 12.80 0.81
C PHE A 42 4.89 13.83 -0.29
N PHE A 43 3.84 14.11 -1.05
CA PHE A 43 3.89 14.99 -2.22
C PHE A 43 2.49 15.51 -2.61
N GLN A 44 2.44 16.43 -3.58
CA GLN A 44 1.21 16.72 -4.33
C GLN A 44 1.34 16.08 -5.72
N ASP A 45 0.36 15.30 -6.17
CA ASP A 45 0.46 14.46 -7.40
C ASP A 45 0.65 15.25 -8.71
N THR A 46 0.53 16.58 -8.69
CA THR A 46 0.77 17.42 -9.87
C THR A 46 1.54 18.70 -9.51
N TYR A 47 2.51 19.04 -10.36
CA TYR A 47 3.29 20.29 -10.23
C TYR A 47 2.43 21.54 -10.37
N SER A 48 1.27 21.45 -11.01
CA SER A 48 0.31 22.54 -11.16
C SER A 48 -0.79 22.52 -10.09
N ALA A 49 -0.68 21.67 -9.05
CA ALA A 49 -1.68 21.59 -7.99
C ALA A 49 -1.75 22.94 -7.26
N ALA A 50 -2.97 23.47 -7.13
CA ALA A 50 -3.20 24.52 -6.14
C ALA A 50 -2.80 24.00 -4.75
N SER A 51 -2.35 24.90 -3.88
CA SER A 51 -1.93 24.55 -2.52
C SER A 51 -3.04 23.77 -1.81
N GLY A 52 -2.70 22.58 -1.30
CA GLY A 52 -3.63 21.70 -0.56
C GLY A 52 -4.51 20.80 -1.44
N GLU A 53 -4.33 20.83 -2.76
CA GLU A 53 -4.95 19.87 -3.68
C GLU A 53 -4.01 18.71 -4.00
N TYR A 54 -4.59 17.54 -4.24
CA TYR A 54 -3.87 16.33 -4.65
C TYR A 54 -2.75 15.92 -3.68
N CYS A 55 -2.90 16.27 -2.39
CA CYS A 55 -1.98 15.85 -1.34
C CYS A 55 -1.99 14.33 -1.24
N ALA A 56 -0.81 13.72 -1.27
CA ALA A 56 -0.63 12.29 -1.26
C ALA A 56 0.35 11.86 -0.16
N ALA A 57 0.04 10.73 0.48
CA ALA A 57 0.96 9.96 1.30
C ALA A 57 1.04 8.54 0.70
N LEU A 58 2.21 8.19 0.17
CA LEU A 58 2.48 6.90 -0.45
C LEU A 58 3.32 6.06 0.51
N TYR A 59 2.81 4.90 0.90
CA TYR A 59 3.60 3.89 1.59
C TYR A 59 4.06 2.81 0.62
N MET A 60 5.30 2.37 0.79
CA MET A 60 5.93 1.35 -0.05
C MET A 60 6.67 0.34 0.83
N ASN A 61 6.51 -0.93 0.51
CA ASN A 61 7.33 -2.01 1.03
C ASN A 61 7.47 -3.14 -0.01
N MET A 62 8.09 -4.25 0.37
CA MET A 62 8.28 -5.40 -0.53
C MET A 62 6.97 -6.05 -0.99
N ALA A 63 5.85 -5.80 -0.30
CA ALA A 63 4.55 -6.34 -0.69
C ALA A 63 3.85 -5.50 -1.76
N GLY A 64 4.20 -4.22 -1.92
CA GLY A 64 3.61 -3.32 -2.91
C GLY A 64 3.52 -1.88 -2.45
N LEU A 65 2.51 -1.16 -2.97
CA LEU A 65 2.29 0.24 -2.68
C LEU A 65 0.85 0.52 -2.25
N VAL A 66 0.67 1.40 -1.27
CA VAL A 66 -0.63 1.96 -0.89
C VAL A 66 -0.53 3.48 -0.78
N ARG A 67 -1.45 4.20 -1.42
CA ARG A 67 -1.51 5.66 -1.42
C ARG A 67 -2.80 6.17 -0.81
N LEU A 68 -2.64 7.09 0.12
CA LEU A 68 -3.71 7.89 0.71
C LEU A 68 -3.71 9.24 0.00
N SER A 69 -4.80 9.57 -0.70
CA SER A 69 -4.87 10.78 -1.53
C SER A 69 -6.02 11.66 -1.06
N GLY A 70 -5.72 12.94 -0.83
CA GLY A 70 -6.72 13.95 -0.51
C GLY A 70 -7.48 14.45 -1.75
N PRO A 71 -8.44 15.35 -1.54
CA PRO A 71 -9.23 15.96 -2.61
C PRO A 71 -8.36 16.75 -3.62
N GLY A 72 -8.82 16.91 -4.86
CA GLY A 72 -8.11 17.68 -5.89
C GLY A 72 -9.01 18.09 -7.06
N GLY A 73 -8.82 19.31 -7.58
CA GLY A 73 -9.70 19.89 -8.58
C GLY A 73 -11.17 19.83 -8.13
N ASN A 74 -12.05 19.36 -9.00
CA ASN A 74 -13.49 19.22 -8.67
C ASN A 74 -13.82 17.99 -7.81
N TYR A 75 -12.88 17.06 -7.60
CA TYR A 75 -13.11 15.88 -6.77
C TYR A 75 -12.94 16.26 -5.29
N ARG A 76 -14.04 16.17 -4.53
CA ARG A 76 -14.10 16.52 -3.10
C ARG A 76 -13.90 15.32 -2.16
N GLY A 77 -13.93 14.11 -2.71
CA GLY A 77 -13.64 12.89 -1.96
C GLY A 77 -12.15 12.68 -1.73
N ALA A 78 -11.82 11.52 -1.19
CA ALA A 78 -10.44 11.05 -1.04
C ALA A 78 -10.28 9.68 -1.72
N LEU A 79 -9.04 9.26 -1.93
CA LEU A 79 -8.75 7.96 -2.55
C LEU A 79 -7.82 7.13 -1.68
N LEU A 80 -8.13 5.83 -1.63
CA LEU A 80 -7.24 4.79 -1.14
C LEU A 80 -6.85 3.92 -2.35
N THR A 81 -5.60 4.00 -2.77
CA THR A 81 -5.13 3.34 -4.01
C THR A 81 -4.07 2.31 -3.70
N PHE A 82 -4.15 1.15 -4.34
CA PHE A 82 -3.23 0.02 -4.19
C PHE A 82 -2.61 -0.34 -5.54
N TRP A 83 -1.31 -0.63 -5.53
CA TRP A 83 -0.58 -1.18 -6.68
C TRP A 83 0.07 -2.50 -6.28
N GLY A 84 -0.03 -3.48 -7.18
CA GLY A 84 0.51 -4.80 -6.95
C GLY A 84 0.63 -5.63 -8.23
N PRO A 85 1.54 -6.62 -8.26
CA PRO A 85 1.74 -7.47 -9.42
C PRO A 85 0.57 -8.43 -9.66
N ASN A 86 -0.14 -8.81 -8.60
CA ASN A 86 -1.26 -9.76 -8.64
C ASN A 86 -2.62 -9.06 -8.80
N ILE A 87 -2.65 -7.72 -8.79
CA ILE A 87 -3.85 -6.95 -9.10
C ILE A 87 -4.17 -7.10 -10.59
N PRO A 88 -5.44 -7.34 -10.99
CA PRO A 88 -5.80 -7.48 -12.41
C PRO A 88 -5.35 -6.28 -13.26
N GLN A 89 -4.85 -6.56 -14.46
CA GLN A 89 -4.31 -5.57 -15.40
C GLN A 89 -5.21 -5.48 -16.65
N PRO A 90 -6.39 -4.82 -16.55
CA PRO A 90 -7.30 -4.71 -17.68
C PRO A 90 -6.73 -3.75 -18.74
N LYS A 91 -7.06 -4.00 -20.01
CA LYS A 91 -6.69 -3.11 -21.13
C LYS A 91 -7.28 -1.70 -21.00
N ASN A 92 -8.49 -1.60 -20.45
CA ASN A 92 -9.20 -0.34 -20.22
C ASN A 92 -9.57 -0.23 -18.74
N VAL A 93 -9.67 1.01 -18.24
CA VAL A 93 -10.19 1.27 -16.90
C VAL A 93 -11.59 0.66 -16.77
N ARG A 94 -11.82 -0.07 -15.69
CA ARG A 94 -13.13 -0.68 -15.42
C ARG A 94 -13.48 -0.60 -13.94
N TRP A 95 -14.76 -0.76 -13.65
CA TRP A 95 -15.23 -0.94 -12.28
C TRP A 95 -15.24 -2.41 -11.93
N ILE A 96 -14.79 -2.74 -10.72
CA ILE A 96 -14.88 -4.09 -10.16
C ILE A 96 -15.43 -4.04 -8.73
N SER A 97 -15.92 -5.19 -8.26
CA SER A 97 -16.20 -5.43 -6.85
C SER A 97 -14.92 -5.90 -6.16
N VAL A 98 -14.57 -5.30 -5.03
CA VAL A 98 -13.39 -5.66 -4.24
C VAL A 98 -13.82 -5.90 -2.81
N THR A 99 -13.45 -7.05 -2.24
CA THR A 99 -13.55 -7.26 -0.80
C THR A 99 -12.29 -6.73 -0.14
N LEU A 100 -12.44 -5.70 0.67
CA LEU A 100 -11.39 -5.08 1.47
C LEU A 100 -11.50 -5.59 2.90
N ARG A 101 -10.45 -6.24 3.38
CA ARG A 101 -10.26 -6.58 4.79
C ARG A 101 -9.23 -5.65 5.40
N GLN A 102 -9.49 -5.18 6.60
CA GLN A 102 -8.64 -4.25 7.33
C GLN A 102 -8.38 -4.79 8.73
N VAL A 103 -7.14 -4.68 9.21
CA VAL A 103 -6.78 -4.96 10.61
C VAL A 103 -6.12 -3.72 11.19
N VAL A 104 -6.71 -3.17 12.25
CA VAL A 104 -6.25 -1.94 12.87
C VAL A 104 -5.28 -2.25 14.02
N ASN A 105 -4.15 -1.55 14.05
CA ASN A 105 -3.14 -1.65 15.11
C ASN A 105 -2.63 -3.08 15.38
N ASN A 106 -2.54 -3.89 14.33
CA ASN A 106 -2.16 -5.31 14.39
C ASN A 106 -3.03 -6.14 15.38
N ASP A 107 -4.25 -5.68 15.69
CA ASP A 107 -5.19 -6.37 16.57
C ASP A 107 -6.29 -7.02 15.73
N PRO A 108 -6.29 -8.37 15.58
CA PRO A 108 -7.30 -9.09 14.81
C PRO A 108 -8.74 -8.86 15.29
N LYS A 109 -8.94 -8.46 16.55
CA LYS A 109 -10.27 -8.10 17.10
C LYS A 109 -10.79 -6.79 16.51
N ASN A 110 -9.88 -5.91 16.08
CA ASN A 110 -10.19 -4.67 15.39
C ASN A 110 -10.10 -4.87 13.87
N SER A 111 -10.66 -5.97 13.38
CA SER A 111 -10.75 -6.26 11.97
C SER A 111 -12.12 -5.90 11.40
N SER A 112 -12.13 -5.42 10.17
CA SER A 112 -13.36 -5.15 9.42
C SER A 112 -13.24 -5.72 8.01
N THR A 113 -14.37 -6.12 7.43
CA THR A 113 -14.47 -6.59 6.06
C THR A 113 -15.62 -5.89 5.39
N GLN A 114 -15.39 -5.36 4.19
CA GLN A 114 -16.40 -4.68 3.39
C GLN A 114 -16.18 -4.99 1.91
N THR A 115 -17.27 -5.09 1.17
CA THR A 115 -17.21 -5.19 -0.29
C THR A 115 -17.57 -3.83 -0.88
N VAL A 116 -16.67 -3.29 -1.70
CA VAL A 116 -16.78 -1.94 -2.25
C VAL A 116 -16.57 -1.97 -3.76
N ARG A 117 -17.14 -0.97 -4.45
CA ARG A 117 -16.82 -0.74 -5.86
C ARG A 117 -15.50 0.04 -5.95
N ALA A 118 -14.61 -0.43 -6.81
CA ALA A 118 -13.33 0.21 -7.06
C ALA A 118 -13.06 0.38 -8.55
N TYR A 119 -12.26 1.38 -8.89
CA TYR A 119 -11.65 1.45 -10.22
C TYR A 119 -10.49 0.47 -10.29
N ASN A 120 -10.40 -0.26 -11.40
CA ASN A 120 -9.28 -1.11 -11.71
C ASN A 120 -8.69 -0.75 -13.08
N TYR A 121 -7.39 -0.55 -13.12
CA TYR A 121 -6.64 -0.16 -14.31
C TYR A 121 -5.19 -0.64 -14.23
N THR A 122 -4.47 -0.56 -15.34
CA THR A 122 -3.06 -0.94 -15.42
C THR A 122 -2.19 0.30 -15.23
N GLU A 123 -1.18 0.26 -14.36
CA GLU A 123 -0.17 1.31 -14.26
C GLU A 123 0.73 1.25 -15.51
N THR A 124 0.86 2.36 -16.22
CA THR A 124 1.55 2.39 -17.51
C THR A 124 2.99 2.87 -17.41
N ARG A 125 3.38 3.50 -16.30
CA ARG A 125 4.75 3.98 -16.08
C ARG A 125 5.70 2.89 -15.61
N VAL A 126 5.16 1.83 -15.02
CA VAL A 126 5.91 0.66 -14.53
C VAL A 126 5.20 -0.59 -15.03
N SER A 127 5.94 -1.47 -15.70
CA SER A 127 5.37 -2.69 -16.27
C SER A 127 4.92 -3.66 -15.17
N GLY A 128 3.85 -4.41 -15.44
CA GLY A 128 3.42 -5.52 -14.60
C GLY A 128 2.68 -5.14 -13.32
N LEU A 129 2.21 -3.89 -13.17
CA LEU A 129 1.44 -3.45 -12.01
C LEU A 129 -0.03 -3.18 -12.36
N GLY A 130 -0.93 -3.92 -11.71
CA GLY A 130 -2.34 -3.57 -11.66
C GLY A 130 -2.60 -2.56 -10.54
N VAL A 131 -3.69 -1.80 -10.70
CA VAL A 131 -4.11 -0.77 -9.74
C VAL A 131 -5.55 -1.00 -9.34
N ILE A 132 -5.83 -0.84 -8.04
CA ILE A 132 -7.18 -0.77 -7.49
C ILE A 132 -7.31 0.55 -6.71
N ALA A 133 -8.23 1.43 -7.12
CA ALA A 133 -8.49 2.71 -6.46
C ALA A 133 -9.91 2.75 -5.88
N LEU A 134 -10.01 2.92 -4.57
CA LEU A 134 -11.25 2.99 -3.81
C LEU A 134 -11.57 4.46 -3.53
N ALA A 135 -12.82 4.83 -3.77
CA ALA A 135 -13.34 6.13 -3.36
C ALA A 135 -13.62 6.12 -1.86
N VAL A 136 -13.10 7.12 -1.15
CA VAL A 136 -13.42 7.42 0.25
C VAL A 136 -14.31 8.66 0.27
N PRO A 137 -15.43 8.67 1.02
CA PRO A 137 -16.44 9.73 0.91
C PRO A 137 -15.92 11.16 1.12
N SER A 138 -14.90 11.34 1.96
CA SER A 138 -14.29 12.64 2.24
C SER A 138 -12.85 12.51 2.73
N ALA A 139 -12.12 13.63 2.71
CA ALA A 139 -10.81 13.75 3.35
C ALA A 139 -10.87 13.41 4.85
N ASP A 140 -11.89 13.87 5.55
CA ASP A 140 -12.05 13.59 6.98
C ASP A 140 -12.31 12.11 7.24
N ALA A 141 -13.13 11.46 6.41
CA ALA A 141 -13.36 10.02 6.51
C ALA A 141 -12.06 9.24 6.30
N LEU A 142 -11.21 9.65 5.36
CA LEU A 142 -9.87 9.07 5.19
C LEU A 142 -9.02 9.32 6.44
N LEU A 143 -8.84 10.59 6.83
CA LEU A 143 -7.93 10.98 7.93
C LEU A 143 -8.32 10.35 9.27
N ASN A 144 -9.62 10.28 9.58
CA ASN A 144 -10.10 9.74 10.86
C ASN A 144 -9.92 8.21 10.97
N ASN A 145 -9.83 7.50 9.85
CA ASN A 145 -9.62 6.04 9.82
C ASN A 145 -8.16 5.63 9.65
N ILE A 146 -7.20 6.57 9.65
CA ILE A 146 -5.77 6.23 9.67
C ILE A 146 -5.34 5.97 11.12
N SER A 147 -5.00 4.71 11.40
CA SER A 147 -4.32 4.26 12.62
C SER A 147 -2.80 4.22 12.45
N ASP A 148 -2.06 3.92 13.53
CA ASP A 148 -0.59 3.90 13.43
C ASP A 148 -0.09 2.67 12.66
N HIS A 149 -0.69 1.52 12.91
CA HIS A 149 -0.55 0.35 12.06
C HIS A 149 -1.89 0.02 11.41
N GLN A 150 -1.83 -0.36 10.15
CA GLN A 150 -3.01 -0.75 9.39
C GLN A 150 -2.61 -1.78 8.34
N ASP A 151 -3.20 -2.97 8.42
CA ASP A 151 -3.09 -3.98 7.39
C ASP A 151 -4.32 -3.95 6.48
N PHE A 152 -4.08 -4.20 5.19
CA PHE A 152 -5.08 -4.32 4.16
C PHE A 152 -4.89 -5.66 3.44
N LYS A 153 -6.02 -6.30 3.13
CA LYS A 153 -6.09 -7.41 2.19
C LYS A 153 -7.22 -7.14 1.20
N LEU A 154 -6.91 -7.26 -0.07
CA LEU A 154 -7.84 -7.08 -1.18
C LEU A 154 -8.10 -8.42 -1.83
N GLU A 155 -9.38 -8.73 -2.02
CA GLU A 155 -9.83 -9.89 -2.77
C GLU A 155 -10.68 -9.45 -3.96
N VAL A 156 -10.44 -10.07 -5.12
CA VAL A 156 -11.24 -9.94 -6.35
C VAL A 156 -11.68 -11.33 -6.74
N ASP A 157 -12.99 -11.53 -6.96
CA ASP A 157 -13.57 -12.83 -7.30
C ASP A 157 -13.17 -13.97 -6.34
N GLY A 158 -13.04 -13.63 -5.05
CA GLY A 158 -12.65 -14.56 -3.98
C GLY A 158 -11.15 -14.88 -3.91
N GLN A 159 -10.33 -14.30 -4.79
CA GLN A 159 -8.88 -14.48 -4.79
C GLN A 159 -8.19 -13.27 -4.17
N GLU A 160 -7.24 -13.52 -3.27
CA GLU A 160 -6.38 -12.46 -2.75
C GLU A 160 -5.48 -11.91 -3.86
N VAL A 161 -5.56 -10.60 -4.10
CA VAL A 161 -4.77 -9.91 -5.13
C VAL A 161 -3.75 -8.94 -4.56
N GLN A 162 -3.89 -8.57 -3.28
CA GLN A 162 -2.93 -7.74 -2.57
C GLN A 162 -3.09 -7.93 -1.06
N ALA A 163 -1.96 -8.06 -0.36
CA ALA A 163 -1.88 -7.87 1.08
C ALA A 163 -0.76 -6.85 1.35
N ILE A 164 -1.05 -5.79 2.09
CA ILE A 164 -0.06 -4.76 2.45
C ILE A 164 -0.45 -4.13 3.77
N GLY A 165 0.54 -3.94 4.64
CA GLY A 165 0.41 -3.19 5.88
C GLY A 165 1.35 -2.00 5.90
N PHE A 166 0.90 -0.91 6.53
CA PHE A 166 1.77 0.21 6.87
C PHE A 166 1.91 0.35 8.39
N HIS A 167 3.02 0.98 8.79
CA HIS A 167 3.24 1.48 10.15
C HIS A 167 3.48 2.99 10.11
N SER A 168 3.57 3.64 11.28
CA SER A 168 3.76 5.09 11.38
C SER A 168 2.66 5.91 10.68
N GLY A 169 1.46 5.33 10.57
CA GLY A 169 0.32 5.93 9.89
C GLY A 169 -0.15 7.22 10.57
N LEU A 170 0.04 7.39 11.88
CA LEU A 170 -0.33 8.65 12.56
C LEU A 170 0.55 9.82 12.12
N SER A 171 1.83 9.56 11.85
CA SER A 171 2.74 10.56 11.27
C SER A 171 2.30 10.92 9.85
N ALA A 172 1.95 9.92 9.04
CA ALA A 172 1.43 10.13 7.70
C ALA A 172 0.12 10.93 7.69
N ARG A 173 -0.81 10.61 8.59
CA ARG A 173 -2.05 11.36 8.82
C ARG A 173 -1.78 12.82 9.15
N GLY A 174 -0.82 13.09 10.03
CA GLY A 174 -0.43 14.45 10.41
C GLY A 174 0.04 15.28 9.21
N LYS A 175 0.97 14.73 8.43
CA LYS A 175 1.50 15.39 7.22
C LYS A 175 0.43 15.59 6.15
N LEU A 176 -0.40 14.57 5.92
CA LEU A 176 -1.48 14.65 4.93
C LEU A 176 -2.52 15.70 5.33
N ARG A 177 -2.93 15.74 6.61
CA ARG A 177 -3.84 16.76 7.15
C ARG A 177 -3.28 18.17 6.98
N GLN A 178 -1.99 18.38 7.30
CA GLN A 178 -1.34 19.68 7.14
C GLN A 178 -1.32 20.16 5.70
N CYS A 179 -1.13 19.25 4.74
CA CYS A 179 -1.20 19.60 3.31
C CYS A 179 -2.63 20.00 2.93
N ILE A 180 -3.62 19.15 3.22
CA ILE A 180 -5.03 19.36 2.85
C ILE A 180 -5.58 20.66 3.46
N ALA A 181 -5.19 21.00 4.69
CA ALA A 181 -5.63 22.21 5.37
C ALA A 181 -5.23 23.52 4.66
N LYS A 182 -4.26 23.48 3.73
CA LYS A 182 -3.88 24.65 2.93
C LYS A 182 -4.79 24.89 1.74
N ARG A 183 -5.78 24.01 1.51
CA ARG A 183 -6.74 24.14 0.42
C ARG A 183 -7.66 25.32 0.68
N LYS A 184 -7.69 26.27 -0.26
CA LYS A 184 -8.66 27.37 -0.22
C LYS A 184 -10.05 26.84 -0.56
N SER A 185 -11.06 27.29 0.19
CA SER A 185 -12.48 26.99 -0.06
C SER A 185 -12.96 27.59 -1.36
#